data_AF-A0A0B7BGV5-F1
#
_entry.id   AF-A0A0B7BGV5-F1
#
_cell.length_a   1.000
_cell.length_b   1.000
_cell.length_c   1.000
_cell.angle_alpha   90.00
_cell.angle_beta   90.00
_cell.angle_gamma   90.00
#
_symmetry.space_group_name_H-M   'P 1'
#
loop_
_entity.id
_entity.type
_entity.pdbx_description
1 polymer ?
#
loop_
_entity_poly.entity_id
_entity_poly.type
_entity_poly.pdbx_seq_one_letter_code
_entity_poly.pdbx_strand_id
1 'polypeptide(L)'
;GKELDGITNGTVLIRNTDCHDSGIYSCHAENIVDSTQAQKMIQISRNVTMDKFTIKNIKGGGRFTPGDKVTMQCSVSGCPAPDVLTVTDDTNKKIITKPATSYIAYEITNVQCSDMGTYYCRPELWDGRNNEEKVDLKILQYLNL
;
A
#
# COMPACT_ATOMS: atom_id res chain seq x y z
N GLY A 1 -9.96 -7.44 23.35
CA GLY A 1 -8.79 -8.22 23.77
C GLY A 1 -8.73 -9.46 22.91
N LYS A 2 -7.52 -9.97 22.61
CA LYS A 2 -7.35 -11.25 21.91
C LYS A 2 -7.70 -12.39 22.85
N GLU A 3 -8.36 -13.42 22.35
CA GLU A 3 -8.78 -14.59 23.13
C GLU A 3 -7.87 -15.76 22.78
N LEU A 4 -7.21 -16.30 23.82
CA LEU A 4 -6.44 -17.52 23.74
C LEU A 4 -7.30 -18.65 24.30
N ASP A 5 -7.79 -19.52 23.41
CA ASP A 5 -8.46 -20.74 23.84
C ASP A 5 -7.37 -21.76 24.25
N GLY A 6 -7.55 -22.37 25.42
CA GLY A 6 -6.53 -23.15 26.13
C GLY A 6 -5.74 -24.16 25.28
N ILE A 7 -4.55 -24.52 25.77
CA ILE A 7 -3.66 -25.48 25.09
C ILE A 7 -4.31 -26.88 25.11
N THR A 8 -4.65 -27.42 23.94
CA THR A 8 -5.18 -28.79 23.80
C THR A 8 -4.23 -29.59 22.92
N ASN A 9 -3.66 -30.69 23.43
CA ASN A 9 -2.69 -31.53 22.71
C ASN A 9 -1.54 -30.73 22.06
N GLY A 10 -1.00 -29.73 22.75
CA GLY A 10 0.07 -28.87 22.21
C GLY A 10 -0.37 -27.85 21.15
N THR A 11 -1.67 -27.66 20.95
CA THR A 11 -2.23 -26.66 20.01
C THR A 11 -2.79 -25.47 20.76
N VAL A 12 -2.47 -24.25 20.30
CA VAL A 12 -3.05 -22.99 20.76
C VAL A 12 -3.96 -22.44 19.67
N LEU A 13 -5.18 -22.05 20.04
CA LEU A 13 -6.11 -21.35 19.15
C LEU A 13 -6.14 -19.86 19.52
N ILE A 14 -5.85 -19.02 18.54
CA ILE A 14 -5.91 -17.55 18.66
C ILE A 14 -7.10 -17.09 17.82
N ARG A 15 -8.10 -16.48 18.46
CA ARG A 15 -9.28 -15.94 17.78
C ARG A 15 -9.18 -14.45 17.56
N ASN A 16 -9.96 -13.95 16.60
CA ASN A 16 -10.05 -12.53 16.27
C ASN A 16 -8.68 -11.94 15.90
N THR A 17 -7.94 -12.67 15.07
CA THR A 17 -6.60 -12.28 14.64
C THR A 17 -6.63 -11.07 13.72
N ASP A 18 -5.60 -10.24 13.86
CA ASP A 18 -5.37 -9.09 13.01
C ASP A 18 -3.91 -9.04 12.53
N CYS A 19 -3.54 -7.97 11.84
CA CYS A 19 -2.21 -7.78 11.27
C CYS A 19 -1.07 -7.87 12.29
N HIS A 20 -1.31 -7.36 13.49
CA HIS A 20 -0.35 -7.32 14.58
C HIS A 20 -0.17 -8.69 15.23
N ASP A 21 -0.97 -9.71 14.85
CA ASP A 21 -0.70 -11.11 15.18
C ASP A 21 0.32 -11.76 14.26
N SER A 22 0.74 -11.10 13.18
CA SER A 22 1.82 -11.65 12.35
C SER A 22 3.14 -11.61 13.11
N GLY A 23 3.87 -12.72 13.12
CA GLY A 23 5.11 -12.82 13.87
C GLY A 23 5.67 -14.23 13.93
N ILE A 24 6.81 -14.37 14.58
CA ILE A 24 7.39 -15.67 14.91
C ILE A 24 6.73 -16.18 16.18
N TYR A 25 6.05 -17.32 16.07
CA TYR A 25 5.47 -18.04 17.19
C TYR A 25 6.42 -19.15 17.60
N SER A 26 6.62 -19.31 18.91
CA SER A 26 7.47 -20.36 19.45
C SER A 26 6.69 -21.32 20.34
N CYS A 27 6.96 -22.60 20.16
CA CYS A 27 6.53 -23.67 21.07
C CYS A 27 7.74 -24.13 21.86
N HIS A 28 7.63 -24.12 23.18
CA HIS A 28 8.66 -24.60 24.10
C HIS A 28 8.12 -25.83 24.84
N ALA A 29 8.88 -26.92 24.82
CA ALA A 29 8.55 -28.15 25.53
C ALA A 29 9.71 -28.51 26.45
N GLU A 30 9.40 -28.76 27.72
CA GLU A 30 10.40 -29.01 28.76
C GLU A 30 9.98 -30.21 29.60
N ASN A 31 10.97 -31.00 30.01
CA ASN A 31 10.84 -32.02 31.04
C ASN A 31 11.90 -31.76 32.14
N ILE A 32 11.96 -32.60 33.16
CA ILE A 32 12.86 -32.37 34.31
C ILE A 32 14.37 -32.43 33.96
N VAL A 33 14.73 -32.84 32.74
CA VAL A 33 16.11 -33.06 32.30
C VAL A 33 16.52 -32.12 31.17
N ASP A 34 15.59 -31.77 30.27
CA ASP A 34 15.87 -31.10 29.00
C ASP A 34 14.71 -30.21 28.54
N SER A 35 15.03 -29.28 27.65
CA SER A 35 14.10 -28.35 27.01
C SER A 35 14.35 -28.28 25.50
N THR A 36 13.29 -28.24 24.71
CA THR A 36 13.35 -28.05 23.26
C THR A 36 12.42 -26.93 22.80
N GLN A 37 12.79 -26.29 21.69
CA GLN A 37 12.07 -25.17 21.12
C GLN A 37 11.86 -25.38 19.63
N ALA A 38 10.63 -25.13 19.17
CA ALA A 38 10.29 -24.97 17.76
C ALA A 38 9.79 -23.55 17.50
N GLN A 39 10.06 -23.00 16.31
CA GLN A 39 9.62 -21.68 15.88
C GLN A 39 8.98 -21.73 14.50
N LYS A 40 7.97 -20.88 14.28
CA LYS A 40 7.29 -20.74 12.98
C LYS A 40 6.87 -19.29 12.74
N MET A 41 7.16 -18.77 11.55
CA MET A 41 6.61 -17.49 11.10
C MET A 41 5.15 -17.69 10.71
N ILE A 42 4.25 -16.92 11.31
CA ILE A 42 2.83 -16.86 10.96
C ILE A 42 2.55 -15.48 10.37
N GLN A 43 2.11 -15.44 9.12
CA GLN A 43 1.67 -14.22 8.45
C GLN A 43 0.14 -14.20 8.42
N ILE A 44 -0.47 -13.21 9.08
CA ILE A 44 -1.90 -12.94 8.95
C ILE A 44 -2.09 -11.97 7.79
N SER A 45 -2.97 -12.34 6.88
CA SER A 45 -3.33 -11.50 5.74
C SER A 45 -4.81 -11.19 5.71
N ARG A 46 -5.14 -10.00 5.21
CA ARG A 46 -6.48 -9.59 4.85
C ARG A 46 -6.47 -9.17 3.39
N ASN A 47 -7.64 -9.23 2.76
CA ASN A 47 -7.77 -8.79 1.37
C ASN A 47 -7.18 -7.40 1.21
N VAL A 48 -6.23 -7.30 0.28
CA VAL A 48 -5.62 -6.03 -0.08
C VAL A 48 -6.44 -5.43 -1.21
N THR A 49 -6.88 -4.18 -1.01
CA THR A 49 -7.67 -3.41 -1.95
C THR A 49 -6.95 -2.13 -2.28
N MET A 50 -6.87 -1.84 -3.58
CA MET A 50 -6.38 -0.58 -4.08
C MET A 50 -7.44 0.50 -3.78
N ASP A 51 -7.07 1.55 -3.04
CA ASP A 51 -7.97 2.69 -2.88
C ASP A 51 -7.90 3.58 -4.14
N LYS A 52 -8.89 4.44 -4.36
CA LYS A 52 -8.88 5.30 -5.55
C LYS A 52 -7.60 6.15 -5.61
N PHE A 53 -6.89 6.07 -6.74
CA PHE A 53 -5.85 7.04 -7.06
C PHE A 53 -6.51 8.40 -7.29
N THR A 54 -6.07 9.44 -6.58
CA THR A 54 -6.71 10.76 -6.64
C THR A 54 -5.71 11.87 -6.86
N ILE A 55 -6.14 12.90 -7.58
CA ILE A 55 -5.43 14.18 -7.66
C ILE A 55 -6.10 15.14 -6.68
N LYS A 56 -5.36 15.60 -5.67
CA LYS A 56 -5.82 16.68 -4.80
C LYS A 56 -5.78 17.97 -5.58
N ASN A 57 -6.95 18.59 -5.73
CA ASN A 57 -7.10 19.90 -6.33
C ASN A 57 -7.30 20.96 -5.24
N ILE A 58 -6.49 22.02 -5.28
CA ILE A 58 -6.62 23.19 -4.38
C ILE A 58 -7.75 24.13 -4.86
N LYS A 59 -8.09 24.10 -6.17
CA LYS A 59 -9.12 24.88 -6.87
C LYS A 59 -10.11 23.92 -7.56
N GLY A 60 -11.13 23.46 -6.82
CA GLY A 60 -12.04 22.36 -7.21
C GLY A 60 -12.42 22.22 -8.69
N GLY A 61 -12.58 20.97 -9.14
CA GLY A 61 -13.06 20.62 -10.50
C GLY A 61 -12.08 19.89 -11.40
N GLY A 62 -10.89 19.50 -10.91
CA GLY A 62 -9.92 18.70 -11.68
C GLY A 62 -9.28 19.44 -12.87
N ARG A 63 -9.42 20.77 -12.92
CA ARG A 63 -8.85 21.64 -13.95
C ARG A 63 -7.67 22.40 -13.34
N PHE A 64 -6.48 22.20 -13.90
CA PHE A 64 -5.25 22.88 -13.49
C PHE A 64 -4.82 23.90 -14.52
N THR A 65 -4.06 24.90 -14.13
CA THR A 65 -3.44 25.89 -15.02
C THR A 65 -1.93 25.87 -14.83
N PRO A 66 -1.13 26.27 -15.85
CA PRO A 66 0.32 26.31 -15.69
C PRO A 66 0.74 27.13 -14.46
N GLY A 67 1.66 26.59 -13.66
CA GLY A 67 2.06 27.20 -12.39
C GLY A 67 1.30 26.71 -11.15
N ASP A 68 0.19 25.98 -11.31
CA ASP A 68 -0.49 25.36 -10.16
C ASP A 68 0.35 24.22 -9.56
N LYS A 69 0.10 23.97 -8.26
CA LYS A 69 0.63 22.82 -7.53
C LYS A 69 -0.37 21.66 -7.58
N VAL A 70 0.12 20.48 -7.95
CA VAL A 70 -0.65 19.24 -8.08
C VAL A 70 -0.07 18.19 -7.14
N THR A 71 -0.93 17.52 -6.38
CA THR A 71 -0.52 16.35 -5.58
C THR A 71 -1.35 15.14 -5.99
N MET A 72 -0.69 14.12 -6.53
CA MET A 72 -1.27 12.82 -6.84
C MET A 72 -1.02 11.89 -5.67
N GLN A 73 -2.06 11.28 -5.13
CA GLN A 73 -1.97 10.45 -3.92
C GLN A 73 -2.70 9.13 -4.11
N CYS A 74 -2.01 8.07 -3.73
CA CYS A 74 -2.46 6.70 -3.85
C CYS A 74 -2.28 5.98 -2.53
N SER A 75 -3.27 5.19 -2.14
CA SER A 75 -3.21 4.34 -0.96
C SER A 75 -3.70 2.93 -1.27
N VAL A 76 -3.21 1.99 -0.49
CA VAL A 76 -3.60 0.60 -0.54
C VAL A 76 -4.03 0.20 0.86
N SER A 77 -5.26 -0.29 0.97
CA SER A 77 -5.84 -0.77 2.21
C SER A 77 -5.71 -2.29 2.29
N GLY A 78 -5.60 -2.83 3.51
CA GLY A 78 -5.37 -4.25 3.74
C GLY A 78 -4.02 -4.53 4.36
N CYS A 79 -3.64 -5.81 4.38
CA CYS A 79 -2.54 -6.27 5.19
C CYS A 79 -1.99 -7.64 4.76
N PRO A 80 -0.66 -7.84 4.78
CA PRO A 80 0.37 -6.82 5.03
C PRO A 80 0.37 -5.69 3.98
N ALA A 81 1.12 -4.62 4.26
CA ALA A 81 1.35 -3.57 3.27
C ALA A 81 1.97 -4.15 1.99
N PRO A 82 1.81 -3.50 0.83
CA PRO A 82 2.51 -3.87 -0.40
C PRO A 82 4.02 -3.96 -0.17
N ASP A 83 4.67 -4.92 -0.84
CA ASP A 83 6.14 -5.01 -0.88
C ASP A 83 6.72 -3.74 -1.49
N VAL A 84 6.06 -3.24 -2.55
CA VAL A 84 6.41 -1.98 -3.23
C VAL A 84 5.14 -1.23 -3.65
N LEU A 85 5.17 0.09 -3.56
CA LEU A 85 4.18 0.97 -4.17
C LEU A 85 4.87 1.95 -5.12
N THR A 86 4.42 1.99 -6.38
CA THR A 86 5.06 2.73 -7.46
C THR A 86 4.07 3.65 -8.17
N VAL A 87 4.50 4.86 -8.53
CA VAL A 87 3.81 5.73 -9.49
C VAL A 87 4.62 5.80 -10.78
N THR A 88 3.95 5.63 -11.92
CA THR A 88 4.54 5.80 -13.27
C THR A 88 3.72 6.75 -14.11
N ASP A 89 4.33 7.25 -15.19
CA ASP A 89 3.59 7.87 -16.30
C ASP A 89 3.05 6.80 -17.28
N ASP A 90 2.45 7.28 -18.38
CA ASP A 90 1.88 6.50 -19.48
C ASP A 90 2.92 5.77 -20.33
N THR A 91 4.19 6.18 -20.26
CA THR A 91 5.32 5.47 -20.87
C THR A 91 5.88 4.34 -19.98
N ASN A 92 5.26 4.09 -18.83
CA ASN A 92 5.74 3.20 -17.76
C ASN A 92 7.06 3.65 -17.11
N LYS A 93 7.45 4.92 -17.28
CA LYS A 93 8.61 5.47 -16.58
C LYS A 93 8.28 5.58 -15.09
N LYS A 94 9.13 4.99 -14.25
CA LYS A 94 9.01 5.10 -12.79
C LYS A 94 9.29 6.54 -12.34
N ILE A 95 8.32 7.17 -11.70
CA ILE A 95 8.43 8.52 -11.16
C ILE A 95 8.88 8.45 -9.70
N ILE A 96 8.15 7.68 -8.90
CA ILE A 96 8.46 7.45 -7.48
C ILE A 96 8.12 6.01 -7.12
N THR A 97 8.99 5.39 -6.32
CA THR A 97 8.86 4.03 -5.81
C THR A 97 9.13 4.07 -4.31
N LYS A 98 8.29 3.43 -3.51
CA LYS A 98 8.49 3.28 -2.08
C LYS A 98 8.30 1.82 -1.65
N PRO A 99 9.27 1.23 -0.92
CA PRO A 99 9.12 -0.13 -0.39
C PRO A 99 8.21 -0.13 0.85
N ALA A 100 7.55 -1.27 1.10
CA ALA A 100 6.83 -1.58 2.33
C ALA A 100 5.89 -0.46 2.82
N THR A 101 5.15 0.19 1.91
CA THR A 101 4.24 1.29 2.23
C THR A 101 2.85 1.11 1.64
N SER A 102 1.84 1.49 2.42
CA SER A 102 0.44 1.57 2.00
C SER A 102 0.06 2.93 1.42
N TYR A 103 0.98 3.90 1.37
CA TYR A 103 0.70 5.26 0.89
C TYR A 103 1.87 5.84 0.11
N ILE A 104 1.56 6.51 -1.00
CA ILE A 104 2.51 7.28 -1.80
C ILE A 104 1.86 8.57 -2.30
N ALA A 105 2.65 9.65 -2.31
CA ALA A 105 2.25 10.93 -2.85
C ALA A 105 3.36 11.47 -3.76
N TYR A 106 2.96 11.94 -4.94
CA TYR A 106 3.81 12.62 -5.90
C TYR A 106 3.32 14.05 -6.08
N GLU A 107 4.22 15.02 -6.02
CA GLU A 107 3.89 16.43 -6.07
C GLU A 107 4.62 17.14 -7.22
N ILE A 108 3.88 17.94 -7.97
CA ILE A 108 4.40 18.85 -8.99
C ILE A 108 4.07 20.27 -8.52
N THR A 109 5.07 21.12 -8.28
CA THR A 109 4.86 22.46 -7.70
C THR A 109 4.62 23.56 -8.73
N ASN A 110 5.03 23.33 -9.98
CA ASN A 110 4.90 24.28 -11.08
C ASN A 110 4.48 23.51 -12.34
N VAL A 111 3.21 23.09 -12.38
CA VAL A 111 2.72 22.22 -13.45
C VAL A 111 2.79 22.90 -14.82
N GLN A 112 3.14 22.14 -15.85
CA GLN A 112 3.25 22.59 -17.25
C GLN A 112 2.46 21.66 -18.18
N CYS A 113 2.11 22.11 -19.39
CA CYS A 113 1.36 21.28 -20.35
C CYS A 113 2.08 19.95 -20.69
N SER A 114 3.40 19.90 -20.57
CA SER A 114 4.19 18.67 -20.74
C SER A 114 3.97 17.63 -19.64
N ASP A 115 3.42 18.03 -18.49
CA ASP A 115 3.10 17.11 -17.39
C ASP A 115 1.73 16.43 -17.59
N MET A 116 0.95 16.88 -18.58
CA MET A 116 -0.33 16.24 -18.91
C MET A 116 -0.11 14.79 -19.34
N GLY A 117 -1.01 13.93 -18.90
CA GLY A 117 -0.92 12.51 -19.20
C GLY A 117 -1.72 11.67 -18.24
N THR A 118 -1.64 10.36 -18.43
CA THR A 118 -2.20 9.38 -17.50
C THR A 118 -1.10 8.92 -16.55
N TYR A 119 -1.38 8.97 -15.25
CA TYR A 119 -0.47 8.48 -14.22
C TYR A 119 -1.07 7.22 -13.61
N TYR A 120 -0.21 6.24 -13.34
CA TYR A 120 -0.60 4.93 -12.81
C TYR A 120 0.01 4.73 -11.44
N CYS A 121 -0.77 4.20 -10.51
CA CYS A 121 -0.28 3.72 -9.23
C CYS A 121 -0.37 2.19 -9.18
N ARG A 122 0.75 1.53 -8.90
CA ARG A 122 0.90 0.07 -8.95
C ARG A 122 1.47 -0.47 -7.64
N PRO A 123 0.74 -1.32 -6.92
CA PRO A 123 1.30 -2.11 -5.84
C PRO A 123 1.94 -3.40 -6.37
N GLU A 124 3.03 -3.80 -5.74
CA GLU A 124 3.55 -5.17 -5.77
C GLU A 124 3.13 -5.82 -4.45
N LEU A 125 2.19 -6.77 -4.52
CA LEU A 125 1.65 -7.45 -3.33
C LEU A 125 2.32 -8.80 -3.15
N TRP A 126 2.48 -9.20 -1.89
CA TRP A 126 3.04 -10.48 -1.44
C TRP A 126 2.31 -11.72 -2.01
N ASP A 127 1.06 -11.57 -2.44
CA ASP A 127 0.26 -12.65 -3.07
C ASP A 127 0.30 -12.63 -4.61
N GLY A 128 1.13 -11.77 -5.21
CA GLY A 128 1.30 -11.63 -6.65
C GLY A 128 0.21 -10.82 -7.35
N ARG A 129 -0.80 -10.31 -6.64
CA ARG A 129 -1.77 -9.37 -7.23
C ARG A 129 -1.15 -8.00 -7.45
N ASN A 130 -1.57 -7.32 -8.51
CA ASN A 130 -0.98 -6.07 -8.98
C ASN A 130 -2.01 -5.12 -9.59
N ASN A 131 -3.24 -5.11 -9.05
CA ASN A 131 -4.30 -4.20 -9.49
C ASN A 131 -3.82 -2.74 -9.44
N GLU A 132 -3.92 -2.05 -10.57
CA GLU A 132 -3.52 -0.66 -10.72
C GLU A 132 -4.73 0.29 -10.70
N GLU A 133 -4.49 1.53 -10.31
CA GLU A 133 -5.42 2.64 -10.49
C GLU A 133 -4.73 3.75 -11.26
N LYS A 134 -5.53 4.62 -11.87
CA LYS A 134 -5.02 5.69 -12.72
C LYS A 134 -5.73 7.02 -12.50
N VAL A 135 -5.03 8.09 -12.81
CA VAL A 135 -5.59 9.45 -12.88
C VAL A 135 -5.11 10.16 -14.14
N ASP A 136 -5.99 10.99 -14.70
CA ASP A 136 -5.65 11.85 -15.83
C ASP A 136 -5.33 13.26 -15.32
N LEU A 137 -4.10 13.72 -15.55
CA LEU A 137 -3.74 15.11 -15.32
C LEU A 137 -4.09 15.94 -16.56
N LYS A 138 -5.08 16.83 -16.42
CA LYS A 138 -5.51 17.75 -17.48
C LYS A 138 -5.25 19.19 -17.06
N ILE A 139 -4.57 19.93 -17.93
CA ILE A 139 -4.24 21.33 -17.71
C ILE A 139 -4.98 22.16 -18.76
N LEU A 140 -5.68 23.18 -18.30
CA LEU A 140 -6.31 24.18 -19.16
C LEU A 140 -5.21 25.05 -19.75
N GLN A 141 -5.08 24.99 -21.07
CA GLN A 141 -4.33 25.98 -21.81
C GLN A 141 -5.27 27.14 -22.13
N TYR A 142 -5.03 28.31 -21.55
CA TYR A 142 -5.60 29.52 -22.11
C TYR A 142 -4.87 29.78 -23.43
N LEU A 143 -5.55 29.60 -24.54
CA LEU A 143 -5.12 30.21 -25.80
C LEU A 143 -5.25 31.72 -25.58
N ASN A 144 -4.12 32.43 -25.57
CA ASN A 144 -4.13 33.87 -25.76
C ASN A 144 -4.59 34.09 -27.21
N LEU A 145 -5.90 34.34 -27.38
CA LEU A 145 -6.47 34.90 -28.59
C LEU A 145 -6.19 36.40 -28.63
#